data_AF-A0A3B8JVV1-F1
#
_entry.id   AF-A0A3B8JVV1-F1
#
_cell.length_a   1.000
_cell.length_b   1.000
_cell.length_c   1.000
_cell.angle_alpha   90.00
_cell.angle_beta   90.00
_cell.angle_gamma   90.00
#
_symmetry.space_group_name_H-M   'P 1'
#
loop_
_entity.id
_entity.type
_entity.pdbx_description
1 polymer ?
#
loop_
_entity_poly.entity_id
_entity_poly.type
_entity_poly.pdbx_seq_one_letter_code
_entity_poly.pdbx_strand_id
1 'polypeptide(L)'
;PLPLAYAIKLKQLLLIYCLILPFELVGGLGWWTSPTLAFISLILLGIEEIGAEIEEPFGHDPNDLPLDVICNTMLRNVEDLINSAPCTRLEALRIGRMS
;
A
#
# COMPACT_ATOMS: atom_id res chain seq x y z
N PRO A 1 4.71 -9.30 2.01
CA PRO A 1 6.16 -9.16 1.81
C PRO A 1 6.79 -9.86 0.58
N LEU A 2 7.55 -9.09 -0.21
CA LEU A 2 8.61 -9.59 -1.09
C LEU A 2 9.77 -10.19 -0.25
N PRO A 3 10.65 -11.03 -0.84
CA PRO A 3 11.82 -11.55 -0.12
C PRO A 3 12.73 -10.42 0.36
N LEU A 4 13.06 -10.39 1.66
CA LEU A 4 13.92 -9.36 2.27
C LEU A 4 15.29 -9.19 1.56
N ALA A 5 15.84 -10.29 1.04
CA ALA A 5 17.07 -10.24 0.25
C ALA A 5 16.92 -9.38 -1.03
N TYR A 6 15.75 -9.39 -1.66
CA TYR A 6 15.48 -8.59 -2.86
C TYR A 6 15.44 -7.09 -2.52
N ALA A 7 14.68 -6.70 -1.48
CA ALA A 7 14.59 -5.31 -1.05
C ALA A 7 15.97 -4.71 -0.68
N ILE A 8 16.79 -5.48 0.06
CA ILE A 8 18.16 -5.06 0.40
C ILE A 8 19.01 -4.85 -0.88
N LYS A 9 18.89 -5.75 -1.86
CA LYS A 9 19.66 -5.64 -3.11
C LYS A 9 19.20 -4.47 -3.97
N LEU A 10 17.90 -4.18 -3.99
CA LEU A 10 17.34 -3.01 -4.66
C LEU A 10 17.94 -1.72 -4.07
N LYS A 11 17.92 -1.56 -2.74
CA LYS A 11 18.48 -0.40 -2.05
C LYS A 11 19.99 -0.25 -2.29
N GLN A 12 20.74 -1.37 -2.25
CA GLN A 12 22.17 -1.37 -2.58
C GLN A 12 22.43 -0.90 -4.02
N LEU A 13 21.66 -1.39 -4.99
CA LEU A 13 21.79 -1.00 -6.38
C LEU A 13 21.49 0.49 -6.58
N LEU A 14 20.43 1.00 -5.94
CA LEU A 14 20.05 2.41 -6.00
C LEU A 14 21.13 3.32 -5.42
N LEU A 15 21.73 2.95 -4.28
CA LEU A 15 22.86 3.69 -3.70
C LEU A 15 24.08 3.69 -4.62
N ILE A 16 24.42 2.55 -5.22
CA ILE A 16 25.52 2.46 -6.20
C ILE A 16 25.23 3.33 -7.42
N TYR A 17 23.98 3.33 -7.91
CA TYR A 17 23.56 4.18 -9.01
C TYR A 17 23.76 5.67 -8.69
N CYS A 18 23.31 6.14 -7.51
CA CYS A 18 23.53 7.51 -7.06
C CYS A 18 25.02 7.88 -6.92
N LEU A 19 25.89 6.91 -6.60
CA LEU A 19 27.34 7.12 -6.52
C LEU A 19 28.01 7.22 -7.89
N ILE A 20 27.52 6.49 -8.90
CA ILE A 20 28.08 6.50 -10.25
C ILE A 20 27.59 7.73 -11.05
N LEU A 21 26.33 8.12 -10.85
CA LEU A 21 25.66 9.23 -11.53
C LEU A 21 26.45 10.56 -11.59
N PRO A 22 27.14 11.06 -10.54
CA PRO A 22 27.96 12.27 -10.65
C PRO A 22 29.07 12.18 -11.67
N PHE A 23 29.69 11.01 -11.84
CA PHE A 23 30.78 10.82 -12.81
C PHE A 23 30.28 10.90 -14.25
N GLU A 24 29.04 10.51 -14.48
CA GLU A 24 28.37 10.66 -15.78
C GLU A 24 28.00 12.12 -16.06
N LEU A 25 27.45 12.82 -15.06
CA LEU A 25 26.94 14.19 -15.21
C LEU A 25 28.02 15.27 -15.23
N VAL A 26 29.16 15.06 -14.54
CA VAL A 26 30.19 16.10 -14.36
C VAL A 26 30.76 16.62 -15.67
N GLY A 27 30.83 15.78 -16.71
CA GLY A 27 31.32 16.18 -18.03
C GLY A 27 30.40 17.15 -18.77
N GLY A 28 29.09 17.11 -18.52
CA GLY A 28 28.11 17.99 -19.17
C GLY A 28 27.71 19.20 -18.32
N LEU A 29 27.56 19.02 -17.01
CA LEU A 29 26.98 20.03 -16.12
C LEU A 29 28.02 20.77 -15.25
N GLY A 30 29.23 20.23 -15.08
CA GLY A 30 30.27 20.85 -14.25
C GLY A 30 29.76 21.15 -12.84
N TRP A 31 29.73 22.43 -12.44
CA TRP A 31 29.26 22.90 -11.13
C TRP A 31 27.77 22.64 -10.87
N TRP A 32 26.93 22.56 -11.91
CA TRP A 32 25.51 22.23 -11.77
C TRP A 32 25.26 20.77 -11.39
N THR A 33 26.28 19.91 -11.47
CA THR A 33 26.16 18.49 -11.12
C THR A 33 25.72 18.28 -9.68
N SER A 34 26.19 19.10 -8.73
CA SER A 34 25.86 18.95 -7.31
C SER A 34 24.36 19.17 -7.02
N PRO A 35 23.74 20.31 -7.39
CA PRO A 35 22.30 20.51 -7.16
C PRO A 35 21.44 19.54 -7.96
N THR A 36 21.83 19.20 -9.19
CA THR A 36 21.10 18.22 -10.01
C THR A 36 21.14 16.82 -9.39
N LEU A 37 22.31 16.37 -8.93
CA LEU A 37 22.45 15.09 -8.25
C LEU A 37 21.61 15.04 -6.97
N ALA A 38 21.66 16.09 -6.15
CA ALA A 38 20.86 16.18 -4.93
C ALA A 38 19.37 16.02 -5.24
N PHE A 39 18.86 16.73 -6.26
CA PHE A 39 17.47 16.63 -6.68
C PHE A 39 17.09 15.23 -7.18
N ILE A 40 17.90 14.63 -8.04
CA ILE A 40 17.65 13.29 -8.58
C ILE A 40 17.69 12.24 -7.45
N SER A 41 18.68 12.32 -6.56
CA SER A 41 18.80 11.40 -5.42
C SER A 41 17.63 11.51 -4.45
N LEU A 42 17.11 12.72 -4.21
CA LEU A 42 15.96 12.93 -3.36
C LEU A 42 14.73 12.23 -3.91
N ILE A 43 14.49 12.34 -5.22
CA ILE A 43 13.36 11.69 -5.90
C ILE A 43 13.53 10.16 -5.87
N LEU A 44 14.71 9.65 -6.24
CA LEU A 44 14.97 8.21 -6.31
C LEU A 44 14.85 7.54 -4.93
N LEU A 45 15.47 8.13 -3.90
CA LEU A 45 15.40 7.61 -2.54
C LEU A 45 14.00 7.75 -1.94
N GLY A 46 13.32 8.86 -2.20
CA GLY A 46 11.94 9.05 -1.75
C GLY A 46 10.97 8.03 -2.35
N ILE A 47 11.11 7.72 -3.64
CA ILE A 47 10.30 6.67 -4.28
C ILE A 47 10.62 5.28 -3.72
N GLU A 48 11.89 4.98 -3.39
CA GLU A 48 12.26 3.70 -2.77
C GLU A 48 11.63 3.53 -1.38
N GLU A 49 11.62 4.59 -0.58
CA GLU A 49 10.99 4.60 0.74
C GLU A 49 9.47 4.40 0.65
N ILE A 50 8.79 5.14 -0.25
CA ILE A 50 7.36 4.96 -0.51
C ILE A 50 7.08 3.53 -1.00
N GLY A 51 7.93 2.99 -1.89
CA GLY A 51 7.81 1.62 -2.36
C GLY A 51 7.86 0.61 -1.22
N ALA A 52 8.76 0.81 -0.25
CA ALA A 52 8.88 -0.06 0.92
C ALA A 52 7.62 -0.05 1.79
N GLU A 53 6.97 1.11 1.99
CA GLU A 53 5.68 1.18 2.70
C GLU A 53 4.57 0.43 1.96
N ILE A 54 4.47 0.61 0.64
CA ILE A 54 3.41 0.00 -0.19
C ILE A 54 3.58 -1.53 -0.31
N GLU A 55 4.77 -2.07 -0.09
CA GLU A 55 5.05 -3.51 -0.15
C GLU A 55 4.44 -4.31 1.03
N GLU A 56 4.11 -3.67 2.15
CA GLU A 56 3.52 -4.32 3.34
C GLU A 56 2.19 -3.66 3.78
N PRO A 57 1.15 -3.67 2.93
CA PRO A 57 -0.09 -2.90 3.14
C PRO A 57 -1.00 -3.41 4.28
N PHE A 58 -0.64 -4.54 4.90
CA PHE A 58 -1.41 -5.23 5.93
C PHE A 58 -0.70 -5.23 7.29
N GLY A 59 0.30 -4.36 7.46
CA GLY A 59 0.99 -4.16 8.72
C GLY A 59 0.18 -3.32 9.71
N HIS A 60 0.92 -2.56 10.54
CA HIS A 60 0.37 -1.67 11.55
C HIS A 60 0.92 -0.25 11.46
N ASP A 61 1.52 0.10 10.32
CA ASP A 61 2.03 1.44 10.06
C ASP A 61 0.87 2.42 9.77
N PRO A 62 1.07 3.74 9.96
CA PRO A 62 0.03 4.74 9.78
C PRO A 62 -0.60 4.76 8.37
N ASN A 63 0.13 4.31 7.36
CA ASN A 63 -0.29 4.27 5.96
C ASN A 63 -0.89 2.92 5.53
N ASP A 64 -1.01 1.95 6.45
CA ASP A 64 -1.55 0.62 6.17
C ASP A 64 -3.08 0.58 6.14
N LEU A 65 -3.62 -0.51 5.59
CA LEU A 65 -5.07 -0.70 5.56
C LEU A 65 -5.64 -0.90 6.97
N PRO A 66 -6.76 -0.25 7.32
CA PRO A 66 -7.40 -0.41 8.63
C PRO A 66 -8.20 -1.72 8.69
N LEU A 67 -7.50 -2.85 8.73
CA LEU A 67 -8.08 -4.19 8.69
C LEU A 67 -9.08 -4.44 9.83
N ASP A 68 -8.80 -3.94 11.03
CA ASP A 68 -9.72 -4.06 12.17
C ASP A 68 -11.05 -3.38 11.91
N VAL A 69 -11.04 -2.20 11.27
CA VAL A 69 -12.26 -1.47 10.91
C VAL A 69 -13.03 -2.23 9.85
N ILE A 70 -12.33 -2.78 8.85
CA ILE A 70 -12.93 -3.57 7.78
C ILE A 70 -13.58 -4.84 8.35
N CYS A 71 -12.86 -5.61 9.17
CA CYS A 71 -13.38 -6.83 9.82
C CYS A 71 -14.58 -6.53 10.73
N ASN A 72 -14.51 -5.49 11.56
CA ASN A 72 -15.63 -5.09 12.40
C ASN A 72 -16.86 -4.68 11.59
N THR A 73 -16.66 -4.01 10.45
CA THR A 73 -17.75 -3.65 9.54
C THR A 73 -18.37 -4.89 8.91
N MET A 74 -17.57 -5.87 8.48
CA MET A 74 -18.09 -7.13 7.94
C MET A 74 -18.90 -7.90 9.00
N LEU A 75 -18.41 -7.98 10.23
CA LEU A 75 -19.11 -8.66 11.33
C LEU A 75 -20.49 -8.03 11.59
N ARG A 76 -20.56 -6.70 11.66
CA ARG A 76 -21.83 -5.98 11.82
C ARG A 76 -22.79 -6.25 10.67
N ASN A 77 -22.30 -6.21 9.43
CA ASN A 77 -23.13 -6.48 8.27
C ASN A 77 -23.72 -7.92 8.30
N VAL A 78 -22.93 -8.91 8.72
CA VAL A 78 -23.40 -10.30 8.85
C VAL A 78 -24.44 -10.42 9.96
N GLU A 79 -24.24 -9.78 11.11
CA GLU A 79 -25.20 -9.75 12.21
C GLU A 79 -26.53 -9.11 11.78
N ASP A 80 -26.48 -7.98 11.05
CA ASP A 80 -27.66 -7.31 10.51
C ASP A 80 -28.42 -8.21 9.50
N LEU A 81 -27.71 -8.95 8.65
CA LEU A 81 -28.31 -9.91 7.72
C LEU A 81 -29.00 -11.08 8.46
N ILE A 82 -28.37 -11.62 9.50
CA ILE A 82 -28.96 -12.68 10.31
C ILE A 82 -30.22 -12.18 11.03
N ASN A 83 -30.15 -10.96 11.59
CA ASN A 83 -31.26 -10.35 12.31
C ASN A 83 -32.42 -9.91 11.41
N SER A 84 -32.17 -9.64 10.12
CA SER A 84 -33.21 -9.28 9.13
C SER A 84 -33.84 -10.49 8.43
N ALA A 85 -33.15 -11.63 8.36
CA ALA A 85 -33.64 -12.87 7.74
C ALA A 85 -34.92 -13.52 8.35
N PRO A 86 -35.27 -13.40 9.66
CA PRO A 86 -36.48 -14.06 10.16
C PRO A 86 -37.77 -13.42 9.66
N CYS A 87 -37.73 -12.20 9.09
CA CYS A 87 -38.95 -11.50 8.67
C CYS A 87 -39.46 -11.96 7.28
N THR A 88 -38.57 -12.22 6.31
CA THR A 88 -38.98 -12.54 4.92
C THR A 88 -39.67 -13.91 4.82
N ARG A 89 -39.26 -14.88 5.63
CA ARG A 89 -39.87 -16.23 5.63
C ARG A 89 -41.27 -16.25 6.23
N LEU A 90 -41.55 -15.37 7.20
CA LEU A 90 -42.84 -15.29 7.86
C LEU A 90 -43.85 -14.49 7.03
N GLU A 91 -43.44 -13.46 6.29
CA GLU A 91 -44.33 -12.77 5.34
C GLU A 91 -44.73 -13.66 4.17
N ALA A 92 -43.80 -14.43 3.60
CA ALA A 92 -44.11 -15.40 2.54
C ALA A 92 -45.06 -16.52 3.01
N LEU A 93 -44.90 -17.01 4.26
CA LEU A 93 -45.80 -18.00 4.86
C LEU A 93 -47.15 -17.43 5.32
N ARG A 94 -47.24 -16.12 5.57
CA ARG A 94 -48.51 -15.43 5.93
C ARG A 94 -49.36 -15.15 4.71
N ILE A 95 -48.74 -14.80 3.57
CA ILE A 95 -49.43 -14.55 2.30
C ILE A 95 -49.95 -15.86 1.68
N GLY A 96 -49.17 -16.95 1.72
CA GLY A 96 -49.61 -18.27 1.24
C GLY A 96 -50.69 -18.97 2.08
N ARG A 97 -51.13 -18.37 3.19
CA ARG A 97 -52.24 -18.87 4.04
C ARG A 97 -53.53 -18.04 3.89
N MET A 98 -53.51 -16.97 3.07
CA MET A 98 -54.66 -16.08 2.83
C MET A 98 -55.24 -16.21 1.40
N SER A 99 -54.78 -17.19 0.62
CA SER A 99 -55.29 -17.61 -0.70
C SER A 99 -55.79 -19.04 -0.65
#